data_AF-A0A8W8NVH7-F1
#
_entry.id   AF-A0A8W8NVH7-F1
#
_cell.length_a   1.000
_cell.length_b   1.000
_cell.length_c   1.000
_cell.angle_alpha   90.00
_cell.angle_beta   90.00
_cell.angle_gamma   90.00
#
_symmetry.space_group_name_H-M   'P 1'
#
loop_
_entity.id
_entity.type
_entity.pdbx_description
1 polymer ?
#
loop_
_entity_poly.entity_id
_entity_poly.type
_entity_poly.pdbx_seq_one_letter_code
_entity_poly.pdbx_strand_id
1 'polypeptide(L)'
;MQTIGIFKRRRVPLLTFRSKNRVEAYWCFRNYLQKIQHEFTEEGMVSKIELVVLLLQEMDPSLLEHLRANDLGDLLFCHRWLLLGFKREFSFMESLRCFEILSSHHLELTSMEAEKTRRKELKKEFENQGGVSRSSLPTDVECHYTFDLFMCVALLQECRPDLMECTDTAAVYSVINGLTINLDEILLKSADLFYRYCKKSVEDSFLMVETPLSARAIRARLRAGSDVG
;
A
#
# COMPACT_ATOMS: atom_id res chain seq x y z
N MET A 1 22.59 17.58 -13.84
CA MET A 1 23.66 16.54 -13.75
C MET A 1 23.69 15.80 -12.40
N GLN A 2 22.67 15.92 -11.53
CA GLN A 2 22.66 15.30 -10.19
C GLN A 2 21.83 14.01 -10.08
N THR A 3 20.94 13.71 -11.03
CA THR A 3 20.03 12.57 -10.91
C THR A 3 20.72 11.21 -11.09
N ILE A 4 21.92 11.15 -11.69
CA ILE A 4 22.64 9.89 -11.96
C ILE A 4 23.29 9.31 -10.67
N GLY A 5 23.55 10.14 -9.65
CA GLY A 5 24.21 9.71 -8.42
C GLY A 5 23.37 8.75 -7.56
N ILE A 6 22.06 8.90 -7.57
CA ILE A 6 21.12 8.07 -6.80
C ILE A 6 20.98 6.66 -7.43
N PHE A 7 21.17 6.54 -8.75
CA PHE A 7 21.07 5.27 -9.48
C PHE A 7 22.26 4.34 -9.27
N LYS A 8 23.45 4.84 -8.92
CA LYS A 8 24.64 3.98 -8.69
C LYS A 8 24.52 3.08 -7.45
N ARG A 9 23.63 3.41 -6.49
CA ARG A 9 23.44 2.62 -5.26
C ARG A 9 22.43 1.49 -5.39
N ARG A 10 21.60 1.47 -6.42
CA ARG A 10 20.67 0.37 -6.67
C ARG A 10 21.18 -0.51 -7.82
N ARG A 11 22.17 -1.37 -7.53
CA ARG A 11 22.37 -2.54 -8.39
C ARG A 11 21.08 -3.37 -8.31
N VAL A 12 20.34 -3.46 -9.41
CA VAL A 12 19.15 -4.31 -9.55
C VAL A 12 19.67 -5.71 -9.92
N PRO A 13 19.72 -6.68 -8.99
CA PRO A 13 20.65 -7.79 -9.14
C PRO A 13 20.10 -9.05 -9.86
N LEU A 14 18.94 -9.01 -10.53
CA LEU A 14 18.40 -10.25 -11.16
C LEU A 14 18.09 -10.22 -12.65
N LEU A 15 17.71 -9.09 -13.24
CA LEU A 15 17.56 -9.04 -14.70
C LEU A 15 18.89 -9.33 -15.40
N THR A 16 20.00 -8.93 -14.79
CA THR A 16 21.37 -9.24 -15.23
C THR A 16 21.85 -10.64 -14.86
N PHE A 17 21.24 -11.33 -13.88
CA PHE A 17 21.65 -12.68 -13.47
C PHE A 17 20.88 -13.78 -14.22
N ARG A 18 19.57 -13.57 -14.48
CA ARG A 18 18.75 -14.52 -15.27
C ARG A 18 18.95 -14.35 -16.77
N SER A 19 19.06 -13.11 -17.27
CA SER A 19 19.35 -12.91 -18.68
C SER A 19 20.85 -12.95 -18.91
N LYS A 20 21.33 -14.01 -19.57
CA LYS A 20 22.70 -14.12 -20.07
C LYS A 20 23.00 -13.07 -21.16
N ASN A 21 21.99 -12.29 -21.59
CA ASN A 21 22.06 -11.31 -22.65
C ASN A 21 21.96 -9.88 -22.10
N ARG A 22 23.00 -9.08 -22.34
CA ARG A 22 23.05 -7.67 -21.89
C ARG A 22 21.93 -6.81 -22.48
N VAL A 23 21.42 -7.17 -23.66
CA VAL A 23 20.37 -6.43 -24.37
C VAL A 23 19.02 -6.63 -23.69
N GLU A 24 18.66 -7.87 -23.35
CA GLU A 24 17.43 -8.18 -22.62
C GLU A 24 17.45 -7.57 -21.21
N ALA A 25 18.57 -7.68 -20.51
CA ALA A 25 18.74 -7.05 -19.20
C ALA A 25 18.54 -5.52 -19.27
N TYR A 26 19.03 -4.87 -20.34
CA TYR A 26 18.81 -3.45 -20.57
C TYR A 26 17.33 -3.10 -20.76
N TRP A 27 16.62 -3.81 -21.65
CA TRP A 27 15.20 -3.51 -21.92
C TRP A 27 14.31 -3.78 -20.71
N CYS A 28 14.53 -4.88 -20.00
CA CYS A 28 13.80 -5.17 -18.79
C CYS A 28 14.06 -4.10 -17.72
N PHE A 29 15.31 -3.66 -17.55
CA PHE A 29 15.65 -2.61 -16.59
C PHE A 29 15.05 -1.26 -16.98
N ARG A 30 15.13 -0.88 -18.26
CA ARG A 30 14.52 0.34 -18.79
C ARG A 30 13.01 0.35 -18.52
N ASN A 31 12.32 -0.75 -18.86
CA ASN A 31 10.87 -0.85 -18.68
C ASN A 31 10.49 -0.81 -17.19
N TYR A 32 11.27 -1.46 -16.33
CA TYR A 32 11.07 -1.39 -14.88
C TYR A 32 11.24 0.05 -14.36
N LEU A 33 12.33 0.72 -14.72
CA LEU A 33 12.58 2.11 -14.33
C LEU A 33 11.51 3.07 -14.82
N GLN A 34 11.03 2.90 -16.05
CA GLN A 34 9.96 3.75 -16.60
C GLN A 34 8.66 3.64 -15.80
N LYS A 35 8.37 2.48 -15.20
CA LYS A 35 7.16 2.28 -14.37
C LYS A 35 7.28 2.95 -13.01
N ILE A 36 8.45 2.82 -12.38
CA ILE A 36 8.65 3.31 -11.01
C ILE A 36 9.23 4.72 -10.95
N GLN A 37 9.60 5.35 -12.08
CA GLN A 37 10.29 6.64 -12.10
C GLN A 37 9.63 7.73 -11.24
N HIS A 38 8.29 7.72 -11.18
CA HIS A 38 7.53 8.68 -10.37
C HIS A 38 7.76 8.48 -8.87
N GLU A 39 7.92 7.23 -8.42
CA GLU A 39 8.20 6.92 -7.00
C GLU A 39 9.57 7.41 -6.54
N PHE A 40 10.44 7.82 -7.47
CA PHE A 40 11.78 8.34 -7.22
C PHE A 40 11.82 9.87 -7.32
N THR A 41 10.72 10.52 -7.69
CA THR A 41 10.60 11.97 -7.55
C THR A 41 10.32 12.31 -6.08
N GLU A 42 10.65 13.53 -5.69
CA GLU A 42 10.37 14.03 -4.34
C GLU A 42 8.88 13.93 -4.02
N GLU A 43 8.03 14.41 -4.93
CA GLU A 43 6.56 14.35 -4.81
C GLU A 43 6.05 12.92 -4.67
N GLY A 44 6.48 12.00 -5.52
CA GLY A 44 6.00 10.61 -5.47
C GLY A 44 6.45 9.88 -4.22
N MET A 45 7.62 10.22 -3.68
CA MET A 45 8.10 9.65 -2.44
C MET A 45 7.36 10.24 -1.21
N VAL A 46 7.08 11.54 -1.20
CA VAL A 46 6.24 12.15 -0.16
C VAL A 46 4.85 11.52 -0.17
N SER A 47 4.20 11.40 -1.34
CA SER A 47 2.89 10.76 -1.45
C SER A 47 2.91 9.30 -0.98
N LYS A 48 3.98 8.53 -1.26
CA LYS A 48 4.12 7.17 -0.72
C LYS A 48 4.20 7.13 0.80
N ILE A 49 4.92 8.07 1.41
CA ILE A 49 5.03 8.15 2.88
C ILE A 49 3.67 8.54 3.48
N GLU A 50 2.94 9.48 2.88
CA GLU A 50 1.57 9.84 3.27
C GLU A 50 0.64 8.62 3.22
N LEU A 51 0.75 7.78 2.18
CA LEU A 51 0.02 6.52 2.11
C LEU A 51 0.41 5.55 3.25
N VAL A 52 1.69 5.48 3.64
CA VAL A 52 2.08 4.69 4.82
C VAL A 52 1.46 5.24 6.10
N VAL A 53 1.40 6.56 6.27
CA VAL A 53 0.74 7.19 7.43
C VAL A 53 -0.74 6.83 7.46
N LEU A 54 -1.45 6.92 6.33
CA LEU A 54 -2.86 6.56 6.23
C LEU A 54 -3.09 5.07 6.51
N LEU A 55 -2.24 4.20 5.95
CA LEU A 55 -2.34 2.76 6.18
C LEU A 55 -2.03 2.40 7.63
N LEU A 56 -1.03 3.04 8.25
CA LEU A 56 -0.73 2.83 9.67
C LEU A 56 -1.85 3.33 10.57
N GLN A 57 -2.51 4.45 10.24
CA GLN A 57 -3.68 4.95 10.96
C GLN A 57 -4.81 3.91 11.00
N GLU A 58 -4.99 3.17 9.91
CA GLU A 58 -6.02 2.14 9.80
C GLU A 58 -5.62 0.84 10.51
N MET A 59 -4.36 0.42 10.39
CA MET A 59 -3.90 -0.86 10.91
C MET A 59 -3.45 -0.81 12.38
N ASP A 60 -2.88 0.32 12.82
CA ASP A 60 -2.36 0.51 14.17
C ASP A 60 -2.37 2.00 14.59
N PRO A 61 -3.54 2.56 14.92
CA PRO A 61 -3.68 3.97 15.28
C PRO A 61 -2.92 4.35 16.56
N SER A 62 -2.74 3.39 17.48
CA SER A 62 -2.04 3.63 18.76
C SER A 62 -0.56 3.93 18.55
N LEU A 63 0.10 3.22 17.63
CA LEU A 63 1.51 3.48 17.31
C LEU A 63 1.66 4.84 16.64
N LEU A 64 0.78 5.16 15.68
CA LEU A 64 0.83 6.43 14.98
C LEU A 64 0.60 7.63 15.90
N GLU A 65 -0.33 7.52 16.85
CA GLU A 65 -0.59 8.59 17.82
C GLU A 65 0.62 8.86 18.71
N HIS A 66 1.30 7.80 19.18
CA HIS A 66 2.55 7.93 19.93
C HIS A 66 3.63 8.64 19.09
N LEU A 67 3.80 8.24 17.83
CA LEU A 67 4.78 8.88 16.95
C LEU A 67 4.42 10.35 16.69
N ARG A 68 3.14 10.69 16.49
CA ARG A 68 2.69 12.09 16.35
C ARG A 68 2.98 12.92 17.59
N ALA A 69 2.78 12.37 18.79
CA ALA A 69 3.04 13.07 20.04
C ALA A 69 4.52 13.44 20.24
N ASN A 70 5.44 12.76 19.54
CA ASN A 70 6.89 12.98 19.59
C ASN A 70 7.44 13.64 18.31
N ASP A 71 6.60 14.30 17.50
CA ASP A 71 6.98 14.92 16.22
C ASP A 71 7.57 13.93 15.18
N LEU A 72 7.20 12.65 15.26
CA LEU A 72 7.62 11.56 14.38
C LEU A 72 6.47 11.04 13.49
N GLY A 73 5.33 11.71 13.51
CA GLY A 73 4.10 11.29 12.81
C GLY A 73 4.14 11.41 11.29
N ASP A 74 5.15 12.10 10.74
CA ASP A 74 5.39 12.21 9.30
C ASP A 74 6.05 10.95 8.71
N LEU A 75 6.55 10.05 9.56
CA LEU A 75 7.25 8.81 9.19
C LEU A 75 8.39 9.02 8.18
N LEU A 76 9.03 10.19 8.15
CA LEU A 76 10.10 10.48 7.18
C LEU A 76 11.30 9.53 7.32
N PHE A 77 11.49 8.92 8.49
CA PHE A 77 12.50 7.89 8.70
C PHE A 77 12.27 6.63 7.84
N CYS A 78 11.02 6.34 7.43
CA CYS A 78 10.67 5.25 6.52
C CYS A 78 11.10 5.51 5.07
N HIS A 79 11.48 6.75 4.72
CA HIS A 79 11.95 7.10 3.39
C HIS A 79 13.08 6.17 2.91
N ARG A 80 14.02 5.82 3.80
CA ARG A 80 15.14 4.91 3.46
C ARG A 80 14.64 3.55 2.98
N TRP A 81 13.61 3.01 3.62
CA TRP A 81 13.06 1.69 3.34
C TRP A 81 12.36 1.65 1.99
N LEU A 82 11.44 2.59 1.77
CA LEU A 82 10.67 2.71 0.54
C LEU A 82 11.54 3.12 -0.65
N LEU A 83 12.49 4.03 -0.42
CA LEU A 83 13.49 4.35 -1.42
C LEU A 83 14.26 3.06 -1.70
N LEU A 84 15.05 2.50 -0.79
CA LEU A 84 15.96 1.42 -1.19
C LEU A 84 15.31 0.05 -1.43
N GLY A 85 13.98 -0.07 -1.34
CA GLY A 85 13.26 -1.33 -1.44
C GLY A 85 13.75 -2.32 -0.39
N PHE A 86 13.97 -1.82 0.83
CA PHE A 86 14.42 -2.58 2.00
C PHE A 86 15.79 -3.28 1.86
N LYS A 87 16.53 -3.06 0.77
CA LYS A 87 17.80 -3.74 0.45
C LYS A 87 18.92 -3.55 1.48
N ARG A 88 18.83 -2.54 2.34
CA ARG A 88 19.84 -2.29 3.38
C ARG A 88 19.60 -3.11 4.64
N GLU A 89 18.40 -3.65 4.80
CA GLU A 89 17.99 -4.36 6.02
C GLU A 89 18.09 -5.88 5.85
N PHE A 90 18.36 -6.36 4.62
CA PHE A 90 18.41 -7.77 4.27
C PHE A 90 19.76 -8.17 3.67
N SER A 91 20.12 -9.46 3.78
CA SER A 91 21.28 -9.99 3.06
C SER A 91 21.10 -9.83 1.54
N PHE A 92 22.18 -10.00 0.77
CA PHE A 92 22.10 -9.88 -0.69
C PHE A 92 21.04 -10.80 -1.31
N MET A 93 20.95 -12.06 -0.85
CA MET A 93 20.01 -13.05 -1.39
C MET A 93 18.57 -12.77 -0.99
N GLU A 94 18.34 -12.29 0.24
CA GLU A 94 17.01 -11.91 0.71
C GLU A 94 16.53 -10.61 0.04
N SER A 95 17.40 -9.60 -0.05
CA SER A 95 17.17 -8.38 -0.81
C SER A 95 16.76 -8.67 -2.26
N LEU A 96 17.31 -9.74 -2.82
CA LEU A 96 17.04 -10.19 -4.17
C LEU A 96 15.65 -10.79 -4.30
N ARG A 97 15.29 -11.70 -3.39
CA ARG A 97 13.95 -12.31 -3.31
C ARG A 97 12.88 -11.26 -3.03
N CYS A 98 13.14 -10.36 -2.08
CA CYS A 98 12.26 -9.24 -1.75
C CYS A 98 12.01 -8.37 -2.99
N PHE A 99 13.06 -8.05 -3.74
CA PHE A 99 12.94 -7.32 -5.00
C PHE A 99 12.08 -8.07 -6.04
N GLU A 100 12.25 -9.39 -6.19
CA GLU A 100 11.41 -10.20 -7.10
C GLU A 100 9.94 -10.13 -6.72
N ILE A 101 9.62 -10.23 -5.43
CA ILE A 101 8.25 -10.20 -4.93
C ILE A 101 7.61 -8.82 -5.19
N LEU A 102 8.28 -7.75 -4.76
CA LEU A 102 7.79 -6.37 -4.95
C LEU A 102 7.65 -6.04 -6.44
N SER A 103 8.60 -6.48 -7.26
CA SER A 103 8.57 -6.25 -8.72
C SER A 103 7.54 -7.12 -9.45
N SER A 104 7.21 -8.31 -8.91
CA SER A 104 6.16 -9.18 -9.46
C SER A 104 4.77 -8.56 -9.27
N HIS A 105 4.53 -7.87 -8.16
CA HIS A 105 3.27 -7.15 -7.95
C HIS A 105 3.12 -5.91 -8.87
N HIS A 106 4.23 -5.27 -9.25
CA HIS A 106 4.24 -4.26 -10.32
C HIS A 106 4.01 -4.82 -11.75
N LEU A 107 3.88 -6.15 -11.92
CA LEU A 107 3.36 -6.81 -13.12
C LEU A 107 1.90 -7.26 -12.96
N GLU A 108 1.42 -7.47 -11.73
CA GLU A 108 0.01 -7.72 -11.40
C GLU A 108 -0.86 -6.46 -11.36
N LEU A 109 -0.30 -5.28 -11.62
CA LEU A 109 -1.10 -4.10 -12.00
C LEU A 109 -2.06 -4.44 -13.15
N THR A 110 -1.72 -5.41 -14.01
CA THR A 110 -2.63 -5.94 -15.02
C THR A 110 -3.88 -6.64 -14.47
N SER A 111 -3.92 -7.14 -13.23
CA SER A 111 -5.10 -7.84 -12.67
C SER A 111 -5.97 -6.93 -11.81
N MET A 112 -5.38 -6.05 -10.99
CA MET A 112 -6.14 -5.05 -10.23
C MET A 112 -6.66 -3.91 -11.12
N GLU A 113 -5.90 -3.45 -12.12
CA GLU A 113 -6.39 -2.49 -13.11
C GLU A 113 -7.39 -3.12 -14.08
N ALA A 114 -7.23 -4.41 -14.43
CA ALA A 114 -8.25 -5.15 -15.19
C ALA A 114 -9.54 -5.33 -14.38
N GLU A 115 -9.47 -5.68 -13.10
CA GLU A 115 -10.65 -5.81 -12.25
C GLU A 115 -11.31 -4.45 -11.99
N LYS A 116 -10.52 -3.37 -11.90
CA LYS A 116 -11.02 -1.99 -11.80
C LYS A 116 -11.64 -1.49 -13.10
N THR A 117 -11.10 -1.88 -14.25
CA THR A 117 -11.68 -1.61 -15.58
C THR A 117 -13.02 -2.35 -15.74
N ARG A 118 -13.06 -3.63 -15.35
CA ARG A 118 -14.27 -4.45 -15.34
C ARG A 118 -15.35 -3.88 -14.40
N ARG A 119 -14.96 -3.36 -13.22
CA ARG A 119 -15.86 -2.65 -12.30
C ARG A 119 -16.39 -1.33 -12.88
N LYS A 120 -15.56 -0.58 -13.63
CA LYS A 120 -15.97 0.63 -14.34
C LYS A 120 -16.94 0.32 -15.48
N GLU A 121 -16.77 -0.81 -16.18
CA GLU A 121 -17.69 -1.31 -17.20
C GLU A 121 -19.04 -1.70 -16.59
N LEU A 122 -19.04 -2.49 -15.51
CA LEU A 122 -20.26 -2.88 -14.79
C LEU A 122 -21.03 -1.67 -14.22
N LYS A 123 -20.30 -0.65 -13.73
CA LYS A 123 -20.92 0.59 -13.24
C LYS A 123 -21.59 1.39 -14.36
N LYS A 124 -20.97 1.45 -15.55
CA LYS A 124 -21.57 2.07 -16.75
C LYS A 124 -22.78 1.29 -17.26
N GLU A 125 -22.76 -0.04 -17.21
CA GLU A 125 -23.92 -0.87 -17.57
C GLU A 125 -25.11 -0.65 -16.63
N PHE A 126 -24.86 -0.44 -15.34
CA PHE A 126 -25.88 -0.14 -14.34
C PHE A 126 -26.47 1.27 -14.48
N GLU A 127 -25.63 2.26 -14.78
CA GLU A 127 -26.06 3.64 -15.07
C GLU A 127 -26.95 3.71 -16.32
N ASN A 128 -26.64 2.91 -17.35
CA ASN A 128 -27.45 2.80 -18.57
C ASN A 128 -28.83 2.15 -18.35
N GLN A 129 -29.04 1.45 -17.23
CA GLN A 129 -30.32 0.82 -16.87
C GLN A 129 -31.24 1.69 -15.99
N GLY A 130 -30.91 2.98 -15.80
CA GLY A 130 -31.83 3.95 -15.16
C GLY A 130 -31.90 3.88 -13.63
N GLY A 131 -30.88 3.32 -12.97
CA GLY A 131 -30.77 3.37 -11.51
C GLY A 131 -30.56 4.80 -11.00
N VAL A 132 -31.43 5.27 -10.09
CA VAL A 132 -31.33 6.61 -9.48
C VAL A 132 -30.09 6.70 -8.59
N SER A 133 -29.03 7.34 -9.08
CA SER A 133 -27.87 7.74 -8.27
C SER A 133 -28.27 8.84 -7.29
N ARG A 134 -28.30 8.54 -5.99
CA ARG A 134 -28.19 9.58 -4.97
C ARG A 134 -26.72 10.00 -4.94
N SER A 135 -26.48 11.26 -5.28
CA SER A 135 -25.19 11.91 -5.09
C SER A 135 -24.71 11.73 -3.66
N SER A 136 -23.48 11.23 -3.47
CA SER A 136 -22.80 11.34 -2.19
C SER A 136 -21.28 11.43 -2.39
N LEU A 137 -20.76 12.59 -1.95
CA LEU A 137 -19.41 12.91 -1.45
C LEU A 137 -18.18 12.74 -2.37
N PRO A 138 -17.27 13.73 -2.41
CA PRO A 138 -15.94 13.57 -2.99
C PRO A 138 -15.06 12.78 -2.01
N THR A 139 -15.24 11.46 -1.96
CA THR A 139 -14.36 10.57 -1.19
C THR A 139 -13.90 9.46 -2.10
N ASP A 140 -12.85 9.74 -2.87
CA ASP A 140 -11.92 8.73 -3.37
C ASP A 140 -10.70 9.51 -3.84
N VAL A 141 -9.88 9.97 -2.89
CA VAL A 141 -8.45 10.04 -3.19
C VAL A 141 -8.08 8.60 -3.43
N GLU A 142 -7.93 8.24 -4.70
CA GLU A 142 -7.72 6.89 -5.20
C GLU A 142 -6.37 6.36 -4.68
N CYS A 143 -6.34 5.93 -3.42
CA CYS A 143 -5.14 5.51 -2.71
C CYS A 143 -4.73 4.14 -3.24
N HIS A 144 -3.87 4.14 -4.26
CA HIS A 144 -3.28 2.92 -4.81
C HIS A 144 -2.21 2.39 -3.85
N TYR A 145 -2.64 1.63 -2.83
CA TYR A 145 -1.70 0.98 -1.93
C TYR A 145 -0.98 -0.18 -2.62
N THR A 146 0.35 -0.11 -2.66
CA THR A 146 1.22 -1.14 -3.19
C THR A 146 1.78 -2.04 -2.07
N PHE A 147 2.20 -3.27 -2.40
CA PHE A 147 2.64 -4.26 -1.41
C PHE A 147 3.85 -3.81 -0.56
N ASP A 148 4.74 -2.96 -1.10
CA ASP A 148 5.84 -2.33 -0.36
C ASP A 148 5.35 -1.43 0.79
N LEU A 149 4.16 -0.84 0.69
CA LEU A 149 3.58 -0.05 1.78
C LEU A 149 3.12 -0.94 2.94
N PHE A 150 2.50 -2.09 2.62
CA PHE A 150 2.14 -3.10 3.63
C PHE A 150 3.38 -3.70 4.29
N MET A 151 4.46 -3.89 3.52
CA MET A 151 5.75 -4.30 4.08
C MET A 151 6.35 -3.24 5.01
N CYS A 152 6.23 -1.95 4.67
CA CYS A 152 6.65 -0.87 5.54
C CYS A 152 5.87 -0.86 6.86
N VAL A 153 4.54 -1.04 6.81
CA VAL A 153 3.69 -1.11 8.01
C VAL A 153 4.00 -2.36 8.84
N ALA A 154 4.23 -3.51 8.20
CA ALA A 154 4.63 -4.73 8.91
C ALA A 154 5.93 -4.53 9.70
N LEU A 155 6.92 -3.84 9.12
CA LEU A 155 8.16 -3.51 9.82
C LEU A 155 7.95 -2.55 10.98
N LEU A 156 7.10 -1.54 10.81
CA LEU A 156 6.74 -0.63 11.91
C LEU A 156 6.08 -1.38 13.06
N GLN A 157 5.23 -2.36 12.75
CA GLN A 157 4.60 -3.22 13.75
C GLN A 157 5.59 -4.17 14.43
N GLU A 158 6.60 -4.66 13.71
CA GLU A 158 7.70 -5.45 14.30
C GLU A 158 8.49 -4.62 15.31
N CYS A 159 8.79 -3.38 14.96
CA CYS A 159 9.57 -2.47 15.79
C CYS A 159 8.73 -1.77 16.86
N ARG A 160 7.43 -2.08 16.96
CA ARG A 160 6.50 -1.42 17.88
C ARG A 160 7.04 -1.29 19.31
N PRO A 161 7.54 -2.34 20.00
CA PRO A 161 7.97 -2.20 21.39
C PRO A 161 9.07 -1.13 21.54
N ASP A 162 10.07 -1.16 20.66
CA ASP A 162 11.19 -0.21 20.70
C ASP A 162 10.79 1.20 20.26
N LEU A 163 9.88 1.31 19.28
CA LEU A 163 9.35 2.59 18.81
C LEU A 163 8.50 3.30 19.85
N MET A 164 7.81 2.57 20.72
CA MET A 164 7.03 3.15 21.82
C MET A 164 7.91 3.77 22.91
N GLU A 165 9.19 3.39 22.98
CA GLU A 165 10.17 3.99 23.89
C GLU A 165 10.91 5.19 23.26
N CYS A 166 10.80 5.37 21.95
CA CYS A 166 11.46 6.46 21.24
C CYS A 166 10.77 7.80 21.50
N THR A 167 11.57 8.82 21.83
CA THR A 167 11.12 10.21 22.06
C THR A 167 11.61 11.19 21.01
N ASP A 168 12.58 10.80 20.18
CA ASP A 168 13.17 11.65 19.14
C ASP A 168 13.57 10.85 17.90
N THR A 169 13.91 11.57 16.83
CA THR A 169 14.29 10.96 15.56
C THR A 169 15.60 10.17 15.66
N ALA A 170 16.51 10.55 16.57
CA ALA A 170 17.79 9.89 16.74
C ALA A 170 17.63 8.48 17.34
N ALA A 171 16.78 8.33 18.36
CA ALA A 171 16.41 7.05 18.95
C ALA A 171 15.78 6.13 17.90
N VAL A 172 14.83 6.65 17.10
CA VAL A 172 14.22 5.89 16.01
C VAL A 172 15.26 5.40 15.01
N TYR A 173 16.18 6.24 14.56
CA TYR A 173 17.24 5.80 13.65
C TYR A 173 18.19 4.77 14.28
N SER A 174 18.44 4.84 15.59
CA SER A 174 19.23 3.84 16.30
C SER A 174 18.54 2.48 16.26
N VAL A 175 17.23 2.43 16.56
CA VAL A 175 16.40 1.23 16.45
C VAL A 175 16.45 0.68 15.02
N ILE A 176 16.13 1.51 14.02
CA ILE A 176 16.06 1.12 12.61
C ILE A 176 17.39 0.55 12.10
N ASN A 177 18.52 1.13 12.51
CA ASN A 177 19.83 0.65 12.08
C ASN A 177 20.28 -0.64 12.78
N GLY A 178 19.71 -0.95 13.94
CA GLY A 178 20.00 -2.17 14.71
C GLY A 178 19.09 -3.35 14.38
N LEU A 179 18.13 -3.20 13.47
CA LEU A 179 17.14 -4.23 13.18
C LEU A 179 17.79 -5.46 12.53
N THR A 180 17.49 -6.63 13.08
CA THR A 180 17.77 -7.93 12.45
C THR A 180 16.45 -8.53 12.00
N ILE A 181 16.11 -8.35 10.73
CA ILE A 181 14.79 -8.68 10.20
C ILE A 181 14.84 -9.99 9.42
N ASN A 182 13.97 -10.93 9.77
CA ASN A 182 13.71 -12.12 8.97
C ASN A 182 12.73 -11.78 7.83
N LEU A 183 13.19 -11.92 6.58
CA LEU A 183 12.38 -11.58 5.41
C LEU A 183 11.08 -12.41 5.35
N ASP A 184 11.13 -13.70 5.65
CA ASP A 184 9.97 -14.58 5.48
C ASP A 184 8.86 -14.23 6.49
N GLU A 185 9.24 -13.85 7.72
CA GLU A 185 8.30 -13.40 8.76
C GLU A 185 7.62 -12.07 8.36
N ILE A 186 8.40 -11.10 7.87
CA ILE A 186 7.86 -9.82 7.42
C ILE A 186 6.97 -10.00 6.20
N LEU A 187 7.35 -10.83 5.24
CA LEU A 187 6.52 -11.12 4.07
C LEU A 187 5.19 -11.74 4.47
N LEU A 188 5.19 -12.68 5.43
CA LEU A 188 3.97 -13.30 5.93
C LEU A 188 3.05 -12.27 6.62
N LYS A 189 3.61 -11.43 7.50
CA LYS A 189 2.87 -10.34 8.16
C LYS A 189 2.31 -9.35 7.13
N SER A 190 3.11 -8.97 6.13
CA SER A 190 2.70 -8.06 5.06
C SER A 190 1.55 -8.63 4.23
N ALA A 191 1.60 -9.93 3.90
CA ALA A 191 0.54 -10.63 3.18
C ALA A 191 -0.76 -10.70 3.98
N ASP A 192 -0.68 -10.93 5.30
CA ASP A 192 -1.85 -10.88 6.18
C ASP A 192 -2.47 -9.49 6.24
N LEU A 193 -1.66 -8.43 6.40
CA LEU A 193 -2.14 -7.05 6.37
C LEU A 193 -2.83 -6.72 5.04
N PHE A 194 -2.21 -7.11 3.93
CA PHE A 194 -2.78 -6.94 2.59
C PHE A 194 -4.11 -7.67 2.43
N TYR A 195 -4.18 -8.94 2.86
CA TYR A 195 -5.41 -9.72 2.81
C TYR A 195 -6.52 -9.10 3.64
N ARG A 196 -6.22 -8.64 4.86
CA ARG A 196 -7.18 -7.93 5.72
C ARG A 196 -7.70 -6.65 5.06
N TYR A 197 -6.82 -5.86 4.46
CA TYR A 197 -7.21 -4.67 3.71
C TYR A 197 -8.13 -5.02 2.53
N CYS A 198 -7.77 -6.02 1.72
CA CYS A 198 -8.61 -6.46 0.61
C CYS A 198 -10.00 -6.93 1.07
N LYS A 199 -10.06 -7.72 2.14
CA LYS A 199 -11.32 -8.21 2.71
C LYS A 199 -12.21 -7.05 3.16
N LYS A 200 -11.64 -6.10 3.93
CA LYS A 200 -12.37 -4.92 4.41
C LYS A 200 -12.85 -4.03 3.26
N SER A 201 -11.99 -3.75 2.28
CA SER A 201 -12.35 -2.98 1.08
C SER A 201 -13.51 -3.60 0.30
N VAL A 202 -13.56 -4.94 0.24
CA VAL A 202 -14.66 -5.68 -0.37
C VAL A 202 -15.94 -5.57 0.47
N GLU A 203 -15.87 -5.73 1.78
CA GLU A 203 -17.03 -5.56 2.69
C GLU A 203 -17.61 -4.14 2.64
N ASP A 204 -16.75 -3.11 2.64
CA ASP A 204 -17.15 -1.70 2.51
C ASP A 204 -17.82 -1.43 1.14
N SER A 205 -17.32 -2.07 0.09
CA SER A 205 -17.93 -2.01 -1.25
C SER A 205 -19.31 -2.67 -1.29
N PHE A 206 -19.50 -3.79 -0.58
CA PHE A 206 -20.81 -4.45 -0.49
C PHE A 206 -21.81 -3.64 0.36
N LEU A 207 -21.36 -2.98 1.43
CA LEU A 207 -22.19 -2.06 2.22
C LEU A 207 -22.69 -0.87 1.40
N MET A 208 -21.87 -0.34 0.48
CA MET A 208 -22.32 0.68 -0.49
C MET A 208 -23.42 0.16 -1.44
N VAL A 209 -23.41 -1.12 -1.78
CA VAL A 209 -24.40 -1.75 -2.68
C VAL A 209 -25.67 -2.19 -1.93
N GLU A 210 -25.58 -2.56 -0.65
CA GLU A 210 -26.70 -3.12 0.12
C GLU A 210 -27.75 -2.12 0.66
N THR A 211 -27.65 -0.82 0.39
CA THR A 211 -28.66 0.16 0.86
C THR A 211 -29.41 0.87 -0.26
N PRO A 212 -30.33 0.15 -0.93
CA PRO A 212 -31.68 0.72 -1.13
C PRO A 212 -32.83 -0.25 -0.78
N LEU A 213 -32.56 -1.55 -0.62
CA LEU A 213 -33.60 -2.58 -0.45
C LEU A 213 -33.99 -2.79 1.02
N SER A 214 -33.03 -2.73 1.95
CA SER A 214 -33.30 -2.79 3.40
C SER A 214 -34.16 -1.60 3.87
N ALA A 215 -33.92 -0.40 3.34
CA ALA A 215 -34.70 0.80 3.67
C ALA A 215 -36.15 0.77 3.18
N ARG A 216 -36.45 0.03 2.09
CA ARG A 216 -37.84 -0.21 1.62
C ARG A 216 -38.53 -1.29 2.46
N ALA A 217 -37.81 -2.35 2.84
CA ALA A 217 -38.35 -3.43 3.68
C ALA A 217 -38.72 -2.94 5.09
N ILE A 218 -37.91 -2.06 5.68
CA ILE A 218 -38.19 -1.47 7.00
C ILE A 218 -39.36 -0.48 6.93
N ARG A 219 -39.45 0.34 5.87
CA ARG A 219 -40.61 1.25 5.67
C ARG A 219 -41.92 0.52 5.37
N ALA A 220 -41.86 -0.62 4.66
CA ALA A 220 -43.03 -1.47 4.43
C ALA A 220 -43.53 -2.11 5.73
N ARG A 221 -42.61 -2.55 6.62
CA ARG A 221 -42.95 -3.08 7.94
C ARG A 221 -43.52 -2.03 8.90
N LEU A 222 -43.01 -0.79 8.88
CA LEU A 222 -43.53 0.30 9.70
C LEU A 222 -44.90 0.80 9.25
N ARG A 223 -45.24 0.72 7.95
CA ARG A 223 -46.58 1.06 7.44
C ARG A 223 -47.62 -0.04 7.67
N ALA A 224 -47.21 -1.30 7.74
CA ALA A 224 -48.10 -2.43 8.03
C ALA A 224 -48.45 -2.57 9.52
N GLY A 225 -47.70 -1.91 10.42
CA GLY A 225 -47.95 -1.93 11.86
C GLY A 225 -48.82 -0.80 12.39
N SER A 226 -49.22 0.16 11.55
CA SER A 226 -50.02 1.34 11.96
C SER A 226 -51.51 1.26 11.59
N ASP A 227 -51.98 0.12 11.07
CA ASP A 227 -53.36 -0.08 10.59
C ASP A 227 -54.12 -1.16 11.38
N VAL A 228 -53.70 -1.41 12.63
CA VAL A 228 -54.48 -2.21 13.60
C VAL A 228 -54.64 -1.40 14.87
N GLY A 229 -55.69 -0.58 14.91
CA GLY A 229 -56.15 0.21 16.04
C GLY A 229 -57.51 0.80 15.73
#